data_AF-A0A946HIC4-F1
#
_entry.id   AF-A0A946HIC4-F1
#
_cell.length_a   1.000
_cell.length_b   1.000
_cell.length_c   1.000
_cell.angle_alpha   90.00
_cell.angle_beta   90.00
_cell.angle_gamma   90.00
#
_symmetry.space_group_name_H-M   'P 1'
#
loop_
_entity.id
_entity.type
_entity.pdbx_description
1 polymer ?
#
loop_
_entity_poly.entity_id
_entity_poly.type
_entity_poly.pdbx_seq_one_letter_code
_entity_poly.pdbx_strand_id
1 'polypeptide(L)'
;MSSIEKYAFPKGLQLLQRWQAGNSEAQEEMRDFFDAAIDGKFDENFRLLAPTNRIHSTASVHMLGLGLLHDLYGIETHEYYHADAYRYVRTNLAVSRLLGISKFYMTW
;
A
#
# COMPACT_ATOMS: atom_id res chain seq x y z
N MET A 1 19.03 14.40 -3.99
CA MET A 1 17.80 14.17 -3.20
C MET A 1 16.76 13.61 -4.14
N SER A 2 16.26 12.41 -3.86
CA SER A 2 15.18 11.82 -4.64
C SER A 2 13.92 12.68 -4.49
N SER A 3 13.07 12.74 -5.52
CA SER A 3 11.85 13.58 -5.49
C SER A 3 10.92 13.21 -4.32
N ILE A 4 10.93 11.94 -3.89
CA ILE A 4 10.06 11.43 -2.83
C ILE A 4 10.38 11.97 -1.42
N GLU A 5 11.64 12.32 -1.11
CA GLU A 5 12.03 12.87 0.21
C GLU A 5 11.37 14.21 0.51
N LYS A 6 11.00 14.99 -0.51
CA LYS A 6 10.25 16.24 -0.37
C LYS A 6 8.88 16.04 0.28
N TYR A 7 8.36 14.82 0.22
CA TYR A 7 7.05 14.44 0.73
C TYR A 7 7.12 13.70 2.07
N ALA A 8 8.29 13.66 2.71
CA ALA A 8 8.43 13.16 4.07
C ALA A 8 7.41 13.84 5.01
N PHE A 9 6.93 13.10 6.01
CA PHE A 9 5.94 13.61 6.96
C PHE A 9 6.41 14.97 7.56
N PRO A 10 5.55 16.00 7.61
CA PRO A 10 4.12 16.00 7.28
C PRO A 10 3.79 16.45 5.83
N LYS A 11 4.77 16.65 4.96
CA LYS A 11 4.57 17.29 3.64
C LYS A 11 3.65 16.51 2.72
N GLY A 12 3.83 15.20 2.61
CA GLY A 12 2.89 14.35 1.86
C GLY A 12 1.46 14.42 2.40
N LEU A 13 1.30 14.49 3.74
CA LEU A 13 -0.02 14.64 4.36
C LEU A 13 -0.65 16.01 4.03
N GLN A 14 0.13 17.07 4.02
CA GLN A 14 -0.34 18.42 3.66
C GLN A 14 -0.76 18.50 2.18
N LEU A 15 -0.01 17.85 1.28
CA LEU A 15 -0.40 17.73 -0.12
C LEU A 15 -1.75 17.02 -0.27
N LEU A 16 -1.91 15.86 0.39
CA LEU A 16 -3.16 15.11 0.39
C LEU A 16 -4.33 15.94 0.93
N GLN A 17 -4.13 16.69 2.02
CA GLN A 17 -5.15 17.57 2.58
C GLN A 17 -5.59 18.66 1.60
N ARG A 18 -4.64 19.31 0.91
CA ARG A 18 -4.95 20.34 -0.10
C ARG A 18 -5.68 19.76 -1.31
N TRP A 19 -5.23 18.61 -1.79
CA TRP A 19 -5.89 17.88 -2.88
C TRP A 19 -7.32 17.51 -2.51
N GLN A 20 -7.54 16.99 -1.30
CA GLN A 20 -8.87 16.64 -0.79
C GLN A 20 -9.81 17.86 -0.67
N ALA A 21 -9.24 19.05 -0.40
CA ALA A 21 -9.98 20.31 -0.38
C ALA A 21 -10.30 20.87 -1.79
N GLY A 22 -9.94 20.17 -2.86
CA GLY A 22 -10.21 20.58 -4.24
C GLY A 22 -9.25 21.63 -4.79
N ASN A 23 -8.06 21.78 -4.21
CA ASN A 23 -7.05 22.72 -4.70
C ASN A 23 -6.44 22.24 -6.03
N SER A 24 -6.53 23.06 -7.08
CA SER A 24 -6.07 22.71 -8.44
C SER A 24 -4.56 22.51 -8.53
N GLU A 25 -3.76 23.36 -7.85
CA GLU A 25 -2.30 23.21 -7.83
C GLU A 25 -1.88 21.90 -7.14
N ALA A 26 -2.56 21.52 -6.05
CA ALA A 26 -2.32 20.25 -5.38
C ALA A 26 -2.71 19.05 -6.25
N GLN A 27 -3.70 19.19 -7.15
CA GLN A 27 -4.06 18.16 -8.10
C GLN A 27 -2.98 17.97 -9.18
N GLU A 28 -2.38 19.05 -9.68
CA GLU A 28 -1.24 18.99 -10.60
C GLU A 28 -0.01 18.39 -9.91
N GLU A 29 0.32 18.86 -8.70
CA GLU A 29 1.44 18.32 -7.93
C GLU A 29 1.27 16.83 -7.59
N MET A 30 0.04 16.38 -7.30
CA MET A 30 -0.27 14.96 -7.12
C MET A 30 -0.04 14.17 -8.42
N ARG A 31 -0.44 14.71 -9.58
CA ARG A 31 -0.22 14.05 -10.86
C ARG A 31 1.27 13.84 -11.13
N ASP A 32 2.08 14.89 -10.95
CA ASP A 32 3.53 14.81 -11.13
C ASP A 32 4.17 13.78 -10.19
N PHE A 33 3.71 13.72 -8.94
CA PHE A 33 4.16 12.72 -7.97
C PHE A 33 3.84 11.30 -8.42
N PHE A 34 2.60 11.03 -8.84
CA PHE A 34 2.19 9.70 -9.28
C PHE A 34 2.83 9.31 -10.62
N ASP A 35 2.98 10.24 -11.56
CA ASP A 35 3.68 9.98 -12.82
C ASP A 35 5.14 9.61 -12.56
N ALA A 36 5.81 10.29 -11.63
CA ALA A 36 7.18 9.92 -11.21
C ALA A 36 7.24 8.54 -10.52
N ALA A 37 6.24 8.19 -9.71
CA ALA A 37 6.14 6.88 -9.08
C ALA A 37 5.94 5.76 -10.12
N ILE A 38 5.04 5.97 -11.08
CA ILE A 38 4.71 5.01 -12.15
C ILE A 38 5.90 4.83 -13.11
N ASP A 39 6.65 5.90 -13.39
CA ASP A 39 7.88 5.89 -14.20
C ASP A 39 9.08 5.25 -13.47
N GLY A 40 8.88 4.73 -12.26
CA GLY A 40 9.93 4.03 -11.49
C GLY A 40 10.98 4.94 -10.85
N LYS A 41 10.78 6.27 -10.85
CA LYS A 41 11.76 7.23 -10.28
C LYS A 41 11.92 7.08 -8.76
N PHE A 42 11.03 6.35 -8.12
CA PHE A 42 11.04 6.08 -6.68
C PHE A 42 11.47 4.66 -6.32
N ASP A 43 11.80 3.81 -7.30
CA ASP A 43 12.11 2.38 -7.08
C ASP A 43 13.25 2.17 -6.08
N GLU A 44 14.32 2.96 -6.15
CA GLU A 44 15.43 2.87 -5.19
C GLU A 44 14.98 3.17 -3.74
N ASN A 45 14.02 4.09 -3.56
CA ASN A 45 13.45 4.35 -2.25
C ASN A 45 12.54 3.20 -1.80
N PHE A 46 11.73 2.66 -2.72
CA PHE A 46 10.84 1.53 -2.44
C PHE A 46 11.57 0.21 -2.17
N ARG A 47 12.80 0.06 -2.68
CA ARG A 47 13.69 -1.08 -2.40
C ARG A 47 14.28 -1.07 -0.99
N LEU A 48 14.21 0.04 -0.27
CA LEU A 48 14.72 0.12 1.09
C LEU A 48 13.93 -0.82 2.00
N LEU A 49 14.61 -1.84 2.52
CA LEU A 49 14.01 -2.83 3.40
C LEU A 49 13.53 -2.16 4.69
N ALA A 50 12.30 -2.45 5.06
CA ALA A 50 11.78 -2.06 6.34
C ALA A 50 12.54 -2.77 7.49
N PRO A 51 12.72 -2.13 8.67
CA PRO A 51 13.39 -2.76 9.81
C PRO A 51 12.83 -4.15 10.17
N THR A 52 13.67 -5.18 10.27
CA THR A 52 13.21 -6.57 10.46
C THR A 52 12.69 -6.91 11.86
N ASN A 53 12.82 -5.98 12.80
CA ASN A 53 12.46 -6.19 14.21
C ASN A 53 11.02 -5.81 14.56
N ARG A 54 10.17 -5.57 13.57
CA ARG A 54 8.75 -5.22 13.76
C ARG A 54 7.92 -5.61 12.55
N ILE A 55 6.63 -5.79 12.77
CA ILE A 55 5.68 -5.96 11.67
C ILE A 55 5.40 -4.60 11.04
N HIS A 56 5.55 -4.53 9.71
CA HIS A 56 5.18 -3.35 8.90
C HIS A 56 3.94 -3.71 8.11
N SER A 57 2.77 -3.31 8.62
CA SER A 57 1.53 -3.40 7.86
C SER A 57 1.25 -2.05 7.22
N THR A 58 0.95 -2.04 5.93
CA THR A 58 0.39 -0.86 5.26
C THR A 58 -1.10 -0.71 5.63
N ALA A 59 -1.71 0.42 5.26
CA ALA A 59 -3.14 0.64 5.41
C ALA A 59 -4.00 -0.41 4.67
N SER A 60 -3.44 -1.07 3.65
CA SER A 60 -4.05 -2.24 3.02
C SER A 60 -3.35 -3.52 3.48
N VAL A 61 -4.07 -4.35 4.23
CA VAL A 61 -3.61 -5.70 4.61
C VAL A 61 -3.50 -6.65 3.40
N HIS A 62 -4.01 -6.23 2.24
CA HIS A 62 -4.08 -7.07 1.04
C HIS A 62 -2.70 -7.30 0.44
N MET A 63 -1.81 -6.30 0.53
CA MET A 63 -0.41 -6.44 0.11
C MET A 63 0.37 -7.39 1.02
N LEU A 64 0.08 -7.39 2.32
CA LEU A 64 0.66 -8.37 3.25
C LEU A 64 0.13 -9.78 2.95
N GLY A 65 -1.17 -9.92 2.67
CA GLY A 65 -1.75 -11.19 2.24
C GLY A 65 -1.15 -11.72 0.93
N LEU A 66 -1.00 -10.87 -0.08
CA LEU A 66 -0.35 -11.20 -1.35
C LEU A 66 1.11 -11.64 -1.12
N GLY A 67 1.88 -10.86 -0.38
CA GLY A 67 3.29 -11.18 -0.10
C GLY A 67 3.46 -12.53 0.60
N LEU A 68 2.62 -12.83 1.61
CA LEU A 68 2.63 -14.12 2.30
C LEU A 68 2.27 -15.29 1.39
N LEU A 69 1.24 -15.15 0.55
CA LEU A 69 0.83 -16.23 -0.34
C LEU A 69 1.82 -16.46 -1.48
N HIS A 70 2.47 -15.40 -1.96
CA HIS A 70 3.57 -15.52 -2.92
C HIS A 70 4.75 -16.27 -2.30
N ASP A 71 5.20 -15.87 -1.11
CA ASP A 71 6.33 -16.51 -0.42
C ASP A 71 6.06 -17.99 -0.08
N LEU A 72 4.88 -18.30 0.44
CA LEU A 72 4.55 -19.65 0.93
C LEU A 72 4.07 -20.60 -0.18
N TYR A 73 3.42 -20.08 -1.23
CA TYR A 73 2.71 -20.90 -2.21
C TYR A 73 2.97 -20.50 -3.67
N GLY A 74 3.80 -19.48 -3.94
CA GLY A 74 4.08 -19.01 -5.30
C GLY A 74 2.91 -18.33 -6.00
N ILE A 75 1.89 -17.88 -5.26
CA ILE A 75 0.71 -17.22 -5.84
C ILE A 75 1.09 -15.83 -6.35
N GLU A 76 0.87 -15.59 -7.65
CA GLU A 76 1.15 -14.30 -8.29
C GLU A 76 -0.02 -13.31 -8.16
N THR A 77 0.24 -12.04 -8.46
CA THR A 77 -0.72 -10.93 -8.28
C THR A 77 -2.03 -11.15 -9.05
N HIS A 78 -1.96 -11.63 -10.29
CA HIS A 78 -3.15 -11.92 -11.10
C HIS A 78 -4.03 -12.98 -10.44
N GLU A 79 -3.44 -14.08 -9.97
CA GLU A 79 -4.18 -15.14 -9.29
C GLU A 79 -4.76 -14.70 -7.94
N TYR A 80 -4.05 -13.81 -7.24
CA TYR A 80 -4.49 -13.28 -5.94
C TYR A 80 -5.74 -12.41 -6.06
N TYR A 81 -5.79 -11.53 -7.06
CA TYR A 81 -6.91 -10.58 -7.23
C TYR A 81 -8.05 -11.09 -8.11
N HIS A 82 -7.80 -12.02 -9.02
CA HIS A 82 -8.76 -12.38 -10.07
C HIS A 82 -9.29 -13.82 -10.01
N ALA A 83 -8.52 -14.79 -9.50
CA ALA A 83 -8.83 -16.21 -9.70
C ALA A 83 -9.78 -16.81 -8.65
N ASP A 84 -9.66 -16.42 -7.38
CA ASP A 84 -10.45 -16.99 -6.28
C ASP A 84 -10.77 -15.94 -5.21
N ALA A 85 -12.01 -15.44 -5.26
CA ALA A 85 -12.51 -14.43 -4.32
C ALA A 85 -12.56 -14.95 -2.86
N TYR A 86 -12.80 -16.24 -2.64
CA TYR A 86 -12.83 -16.81 -1.28
C TYR A 86 -11.43 -16.89 -0.70
N ARG A 87 -10.43 -17.34 -1.48
CA ARG A 87 -9.02 -17.32 -1.07
C ARG A 87 -8.57 -15.91 -0.73
N TYR A 88 -8.91 -14.93 -1.57
CA TYR A 88 -8.61 -13.53 -1.32
C TYR A 88 -9.13 -13.07 0.06
N VAL A 89 -10.42 -13.22 0.35
CA VAL A 89 -10.95 -12.72 1.63
C VAL A 89 -10.49 -13.54 2.82
N ARG A 90 -10.42 -14.88 2.72
CA ARG A 90 -9.92 -15.73 3.82
C ARG A 90 -8.50 -15.33 4.22
N THR A 91 -7.66 -15.00 3.25
CA THR A 91 -6.30 -14.51 3.48
C THR A 91 -6.30 -13.17 4.18
N ASN A 92 -7.10 -12.21 3.71
CA ASN A 92 -7.21 -10.89 4.34
C ASN A 92 -7.74 -10.98 5.79
N LEU A 93 -8.71 -11.87 6.05
CA LEU A 93 -9.23 -12.13 7.40
C LEU A 93 -8.17 -12.77 8.31
N ALA A 94 -7.41 -13.75 7.80
CA ALA A 94 -6.34 -14.39 8.55
C ALA A 94 -5.24 -13.38 8.93
N VAL A 95 -4.79 -12.57 7.97
CA VAL A 95 -3.81 -11.50 8.20
C VAL A 95 -4.33 -10.49 9.23
N SER A 96 -5.57 -10.04 9.09
CA SER A 96 -6.19 -9.10 10.04
C SER A 96 -6.22 -9.66 11.46
N ARG A 97 -6.51 -10.96 11.61
CA ARG A 97 -6.50 -11.64 12.91
C ARG A 97 -5.10 -11.72 13.52
N LEU A 98 -4.08 -12.02 12.71
CA LEU A 98 -2.68 -12.06 13.15
C LEU A 98 -2.17 -10.68 13.57
N LEU A 99 -2.64 -9.62 12.92
CA LEU A 99 -2.33 -8.23 13.27
C LEU A 99 -3.07 -7.72 14.52
N GLY A 100 -3.95 -8.53 15.13
CA GLY A 100 -4.76 -8.11 16.26
C GLY A 100 -5.81 -7.05 15.90
N ILE A 101 -6.13 -6.89 14.62
CA ILE A 101 -7.16 -5.95 14.17
C ILE A 101 -8.52 -6.47 14.64
N SER A 102 -9.15 -5.72 15.53
CA SER A 102 -10.51 -5.99 15.98
C SER A 102 -11.47 -5.87 14.79
N LYS A 103 -12.15 -6.99 14.52
CA LYS A 103 -13.04 -7.25 13.39
C LYS A 103 -13.85 -6.02 12.90
N PHE A 104 -13.70 -5.70 11.62
CA PHE A 104 -14.66 -4.95 10.79
C PHE A 104 -14.62 -5.68 9.42
N TYR A 105 -15.68 -6.24 8.83
CA TYR A 105 -16.98 -5.65 8.52
C TYR A 105 -18.09 -6.73 8.48
N MET A 106 -19.33 -6.22 8.44
CA MET A 106 -20.57 -6.92 8.12
C MET A 106 -20.40 -7.90 6.95
N THR A 107 -20.97 -9.09 7.14
CA THR A 107 -21.27 -10.17 6.17
C THR A 107 -20.90 -9.91 4.70
N TRP A 108 -20.17 -10.88 4.12
CA TRP A 108 -20.16 -11.16 2.69
C TRP A 108 -21.57 -11.17 2.10
#